data_AF-A0A3B8VB33-F1
#
_entry.id   AF-A0A3B8VB33-F1
#
_cell.length_a   1.000
_cell.length_b   1.000
_cell.length_c   1.000
_cell.angle_alpha   90.00
_cell.angle_beta   90.00
_cell.angle_gamma   90.00
#
_symmetry.space_group_name_H-M   'P 1'
#
loop_
_entity.id
_entity.type
_entity.pdbx_description
1 polymer ?
#
loop_
_entity_poly.entity_id
_entity_poly.type
_entity_poly.pdbx_seq_one_letter_code
_entity_poly.pdbx_strand_id
1 'polypeptide(L)'
;FWIHLNMEYPFRLKGILYFPKVKQQVQLEKGQVKLYCNQVFIADNIKEVIPEFLMLLNGVIDCPDIPLNVSRSFLQNDRQVQKI
;
A
#
# COMPACT_ATOMS: atom_id res chain seq x y z
N PHE A 1 9.52 5.91 -14.46
CA PHE A 1 10.25 5.70 -13.19
C PHE A 1 9.45 4.71 -12.36
N TRP A 2 10.11 3.72 -11.77
CA TRP A 2 9.50 2.70 -10.92
C TRP A 2 10.41 2.42 -9.73
N ILE A 3 9.81 2.19 -8.57
CA ILE A 3 10.44 1.93 -7.29
C ILE A 3 10.14 0.46 -6.98
N HIS A 4 11.19 -0.32 -6.77
CA HIS A 4 11.06 -1.66 -6.23
C HIS A 4 11.38 -1.63 -4.73
N LEU A 5 10.38 -1.95 -3.92
CA LEU A 5 10.46 -2.07 -2.48
C LEU A 5 10.74 -3.53 -2.12
N ASN A 6 11.80 -3.77 -1.37
CA ASN A 6 12.09 -5.07 -0.75
C ASN A 6 12.64 -4.80 0.65
N MET A 7 11.78 -4.96 1.65
CA MET A 7 12.08 -4.75 3.06
C MET A 7 11.86 -6.06 3.82
N GLU A 8 12.79 -6.40 4.71
CA GLU A 8 12.72 -7.64 5.50
C GLU A 8 12.59 -7.38 7.02
N TYR A 9 12.89 -6.17 7.50
CA TYR A 9 12.79 -5.78 8.90
C TYR A 9 12.37 -4.29 9.02
N PRO A 10 11.52 -3.90 10.00
CA PRO A 10 10.87 -4.72 11.03
C PRO A 10 9.65 -5.52 10.54
N PHE A 11 9.23 -5.34 9.28
CA PHE A 11 8.17 -6.09 8.63
C PHE A 11 8.60 -6.47 7.21
N ARG A 12 8.09 -7.59 6.69
CA ARG A 12 8.37 -8.05 5.34
C ARG A 12 7.43 -7.37 4.36
N LEU A 13 7.99 -6.56 3.47
CA LEU A 13 7.24 -5.85 2.45
C LEU A 13 7.97 -5.97 1.12
N LYS A 14 7.24 -6.42 0.10
CA LYS A 14 7.70 -6.41 -1.28
C LYS A 14 6.72 -5.61 -2.11
N GLY A 15 7.18 -4.81 -3.04
CA GLY A 15 6.25 -4.04 -3.84
C GLY A 15 6.90 -3.34 -5.01
N ILE A 16 6.11 -3.07 -6.03
CA ILE A 16 6.54 -2.27 -7.17
C ILE A 16 5.58 -1.10 -7.28
N LEU A 17 6.11 0.11 -7.16
CA LEU A 17 5.38 1.35 -7.31
C LEU A 17 5.93 2.12 -8.52
N TYR A 18 5.08 2.85 -9.23
CA TYR A 18 5.49 3.66 -10.37
C TYR A 18 4.60 4.88 -10.49
N PHE A 19 5.15 5.94 -11.08
CA PHE A 19 4.34 7.11 -11.39
C PHE A 19 3.43 6.77 -12.57
N PRO A 20 2.10 6.96 -12.45
CA PRO A 20 1.23 6.85 -13.59
C PRO A 20 1.68 7.84 -14.67
N LYS A 21 1.57 7.43 -15.94
CA LYS A 21 1.83 8.37 -17.04
C LYS A 21 0.77 9.46 -16.98
N VAL A 22 1.21 10.70 -16.81
CA VAL A 22 0.32 11.87 -16.80
C VAL A 22 -0.36 11.94 -18.17
N LYS A 23 -1.60 11.44 -18.25
CA LYS A 23 -2.47 11.72 -19.37
C LYS A 23 -3.03 13.12 -19.15
N GLN A 24 -3.11 13.89 -20.22
CA GLN A 24 -3.33 15.33 -20.26
C GLN A 24 -4.76 15.75 -19.86
N GLN A 25 -5.43 14.98 -19.01
CA GLN A 25 -6.81 15.18 -18.60
C GLN A 25 -6.83 15.47 -17.10
N VAL A 26 -7.43 16.62 -16.77
CA VAL A 26 -7.40 17.35 -15.50
C VAL A 26 -8.22 16.64 -14.41
N GLN A 27 -7.95 15.37 -14.19
CA GLN A 27 -8.34 14.66 -13.00
C GLN A 27 -7.05 14.11 -12.44
N LEU A 28 -6.62 14.68 -11.31
CA LEU A 28 -5.67 14.02 -10.42
C LEU A 28 -6.32 12.70 -10.02
N GLU A 29 -6.20 11.67 -10.87
CA GLU A 29 -6.58 10.32 -10.50
C GLU A 29 -5.70 9.97 -9.31
N LYS A 30 -6.35 9.66 -8.18
CA LYS A 30 -5.67 9.12 -7.02
C LYS A 30 -4.93 7.88 -7.52
N GLY A 31 -3.64 7.80 -7.22
CA GLY A 31 -2.86 6.62 -7.52
C GLY A 31 -3.54 5.37 -6.96
N GLN A 32 -3.36 4.26 -7.65
CA GLN A 32 -3.95 2.98 -7.28
C GLN A 32 -2.84 2.04 -6.84
N VAL A 33 -2.72 1.87 -5.52
CA VAL A 33 -1.85 0.88 -4.92
C VAL A 33 -2.69 -0.29 -4.43
N LYS A 34 -2.42 -1.48 -4.96
CA LYS A 34 -3.09 -2.72 -4.56
C LYS A 34 -2.31 -3.41 -3.46
N LEU A 35 -2.97 -3.74 -2.37
CA LEU A 35 -2.40 -4.49 -1.27
C LEU A 35 -2.70 -5.99 -1.43
N TYR A 36 -1.65 -6.77 -1.28
CA TYR A 36 -1.64 -8.22 -1.22
C TYR A 36 -1.10 -8.67 0.14
N CYS A 37 -1.59 -9.80 0.62
CA CYS A 37 -1.02 -10.52 1.75
C CYS A 37 -0.84 -11.97 1.31
N ASN A 38 0.39 -12.48 1.37
CA ASN A 38 0.74 -13.81 0.88
C ASN A 38 0.23 -14.05 -0.56
N GLN A 39 0.41 -13.06 -1.44
CA GLN A 39 -0.05 -13.09 -2.83
C GLN A 39 -1.58 -13.14 -3.02
N VAL A 40 -2.36 -13.01 -1.95
CA VAL A 40 -3.82 -12.88 -2.00
C VAL A 40 -4.19 -11.40 -2.02
N PHE A 41 -5.00 -10.98 -3.00
CA PHE A 41 -5.50 -9.60 -3.07
C PHE A 41 -6.40 -9.29 -1.88
N ILE A 42 -6.11 -8.19 -1.18
CA ILE A 42 -6.88 -7.76 0.00
C ILE A 42 -7.77 -6.57 -0.35
N ALA A 43 -7.17 -5.45 -0.75
CA ALA A 43 -7.88 -4.22 -1.11
C ALA A 43 -6.95 -3.23 -1.82
N ASP A 44 -7.54 -2.21 -2.41
CA ASP A 44 -6.86 -1.06 -2.99
C ASP A 44 -6.89 0.16 -2.04
N ASN A 45 -5.79 0.93 -2.02
CA ASN A 45 -5.69 2.23 -1.34
C ASN A 45 -6.09 2.23 0.15
N ILE A 46 -5.70 1.19 0.90
CA ILE A 46 -5.89 1.13 2.36
C ILE A 46 -5.08 2.24 3.02
N LYS A 47 -5.76 3.31 3.48
CA LYS A 47 -5.09 4.50 4.03
C LYS A 47 -4.38 4.26 5.35
N GLU A 48 -4.82 3.23 6.05
CA GLU A 48 -4.26 2.84 7.34
C GLU A 48 -2.91 2.15 7.18
N VAL A 49 -2.65 1.51 6.03
CA VAL A 49 -1.41 0.75 5.76
C VAL A 49 -0.49 1.51 4.81
N ILE A 50 -1.05 2.22 3.84
CA ILE A 50 -0.31 2.88 2.78
C ILE A 50 -0.24 4.37 3.11
N PRO A 51 0.97 4.91 3.34
CA PRO A 51 1.15 6.34 3.57
C PRO A 51 0.57 7.20 2.44
N GLU A 52 0.02 8.37 2.79
CA GLU A 52 -0.64 9.26 1.82
C GLU A 52 0.26 9.68 0.66
N PHE A 53 1.56 9.84 0.90
CA PHE A 53 2.53 10.17 -0.15
C PHE A 53 2.69 9.05 -1.21
N LEU A 54 2.42 7.79 -0.86
CA LEU A 54 2.42 6.67 -1.81
C LEU A 54 1.10 6.54 -2.58
N MET A 55 0.01 7.17 -2.12
CA MET A 55 -1.29 7.16 -2.80
C MET A 55 -1.29 7.94 -4.12
N LEU A 56 -0.20 8.63 -4.47
CA LEU A 56 0.00 9.28 -5.77
C LEU A 56 0.61 8.33 -6.81
N LEU A 57 1.11 7.17 -6.37
CA LEU A 57 1.74 6.16 -7.22
C LEU A 57 0.74 5.06 -7.56
N ASN A 58 0.99 4.39 -8.69
CA ASN A 58 0.32 3.15 -9.03
C ASN A 58 1.24 1.98 -8.73
N GLY A 59 0.68 0.86 -8.28
CA GLY A 59 1.50 -0.31 -8.04
C GLY A 59 0.85 -1.40 -7.22
N VAL A 60 1.70 -2.32 -6.78
CA VAL A 60 1.34 -3.46 -5.94
C VAL A 60 2.29 -3.53 -4.76
N ILE A 61 1.74 -3.86 -3.58
CA ILE A 61 2.50 -4.12 -2.36
C ILE A 61 2.01 -5.45 -1.81
N ASP A 62 2.93 -6.37 -1.52
CA ASP A 62 2.70 -7.63 -0.82
C ASP A 62 3.35 -7.56 0.56
N CYS A 63 2.53 -7.66 1.60
CA CYS A 63 2.95 -7.63 2.98
C CYS A 63 2.35 -8.83 3.74
N PRO A 64 3.12 -9.94 3.86
CA PRO A 64 2.70 -11.16 4.56
C PRO A 64 2.35 -10.98 6.03
N ASP A 65 2.91 -9.94 6.66
CA ASP A 65 2.79 -9.69 8.10
C ASP A 65 1.55 -8.83 8.44
N ILE A 66 0.74 -8.42 7.45
CA ILE A 66 -0.53 -7.72 7.70
C ILE A 66 -1.62 -8.71 8.12
N PRO A 67 -2.29 -8.49 9.27
CA PRO A 67 -3.39 -9.34 9.70
C PRO A 67 -4.58 -9.23 8.72
N LEU A 68 -4.98 -10.37 8.14
CA LEU A 68 -6.13 -10.52 7.23
C LEU A 68 -7.47 -10.08 7.87
N ASN A 69 -7.53 -10.14 9.20
CA ASN A 69 -8.65 -9.83 10.07
C ASN A 69 -8.59 -8.38 10.58
N VAL A 70 -8.42 -7.43 9.66
CA VAL A 70 -8.54 -6.00 9.96
C VAL A 70 -10.00 -5.58 9.90
N SER A 71 -10.73 -5.83 10.99
CA SER A 71 -11.91 -5.02 11.31
C SER A 71 -11.49 -3.54 11.32
N ARG A 72 -12.30 -2.60 10.81
CA ARG A 72 -12.00 -1.15 10.87
C ARG A 72 -11.65 -0.67 12.29
N SER A 73 -12.13 -1.37 13.31
CA SER A 73 -11.85 -1.16 14.73
C SER A 73 -10.47 -1.63 15.19
N PHE A 74 -9.82 -2.59 14.52
CA PHE A 74 -8.48 -3.08 14.85
C PHE A 74 -7.38 -2.14 14.32
N LEU A 75 -7.57 -1.61 13.10
CA LEU A 75 -6.65 -0.64 12.49
C LEU A 75 -6.56 0.68 13.27
N GLN A 76 -7.62 1.10 13.97
CA GLN A 76 -7.60 2.32 14.80
C GLN A 76 -6.84 2.14 16.12
N ASN A 77 -6.60 0.91 16.56
CA ASN A 77 -6.14 0.62 17.93
C ASN A 77 -4.74 -0.01 18.00
N ASP A 78 -4.20 -0.54 16.90
CA ASP A 78 -2.90 -1.19 16.93
C ASP A 78 -1.75 -0.19 16.71
N ARG A 79 -0.90 -0.04 17.73
CA ARG A 79 0.30 0.81 17.72
C ARG A 79 1.31 0.41 16.64
N GLN A 80 1.18 -0.77 16.03
CA GLN A 80 2.03 -1.20 14.92
C GLN A 80 1.67 -0.53 13.59
N VAL A 81 0.41 -0.13 13.39
CA VAL A 81 -0.06 0.51 12.14
C VAL A 81 0.43 1.96 12.03
N GLN A 82 0.70 2.63 13.16
CA GLN A 82 1.27 3.99 13.16
C GLN A 82 2.77 4.06 12.84
N LYS A 83 3.47 2.93 12.69
CA LYS A 83 4.92 2.89 12.42
C LYS A 83 5.29 2.58 10.97
N ILE A 84 4.31 2.45 10.08
CA ILE A 84 4.52 2.26 8.64
C ILE A 84 4.47 3.60 7.92
#